data_AF-A0A0Q0I7I2-F1
#
_entry.id   AF-A0A0Q0I7I2-F1
#
_cell.length_a   1.000
_cell.length_b   1.000
_cell.length_c   1.000
_cell.angle_alpha   90.00
_cell.angle_beta   90.00
_cell.angle_gamma   90.00
#
_symmetry.space_group_name_H-M   'P 1'
#
loop_
_entity.id
_entity.type
_entity.pdbx_description
1 polymer ?
#
loop_
_entity_poly.entity_id
_entity_poly.type
_entity_poly.pdbx_seq_one_letter_code
_entity_poly.pdbx_strand_id
1 'polypeptide(L)' 'MLDELNIALKHGYLDLEQVLTDLQARPPMQHVLVTGRGAKPELIDLADTVSEIGVVKHAFQSGIRAQKGIEL' A
#
# COMPACT_ATOMS: atom_id res chain seq x y z
N MET A 1 -7.40 7.74 -1.24
CA MET A 1 -6.42 6.74 -1.73
C MET A 1 -5.05 7.21 -1.26
N LEU A 2 -4.33 6.33 -0.57
CA LEU A 2 -2.99 6.56 -0.04
C LEU A 2 -2.04 5.63 -0.78
N ASP A 3 -1.56 6.11 -1.93
CA ASP A 3 -0.72 5.33 -2.82
C ASP A 3 0.71 5.23 -2.28
N GLU A 4 1.28 4.02 -2.27
CA GLU A 4 2.62 3.70 -1.78
C GLU A 4 2.92 4.08 -0.31
N LEU A 5 1.89 4.24 0.52
CA LEU A 5 2.03 4.53 1.94
C LEU A 5 2.82 3.44 2.69
N ASN A 6 2.66 2.17 2.30
CA ASN A 6 3.40 1.06 2.90
C ASN A 6 4.92 1.26 2.77
N ILE A 7 5.38 1.79 1.63
CA ILE A 7 6.79 2.07 1.40
C ILE A 7 7.27 3.21 2.31
N ALA A 8 6.50 4.29 2.41
CA ALA A 8 6.84 5.42 3.28
C ALA A 8 6.98 4.99 4.76
N LEU A 9 6.08 4.16 5.26
CA LEU A 9 6.11 3.63 6.63
C LEU A 9 7.23 2.62 6.83
N LYS A 10 7.50 1.76 5.84
CA LYS A 10 8.63 0.81 5.89
C LYS A 10 9.97 1.54 6.01
N HIS A 11 10.13 2.67 5.33
CA HIS A 11 11.34 3.48 5.39
C HIS A 11 11.38 4.49 6.55
N GLY A 12 10.33 4.54 7.39
CA GLY A 12 10.28 5.42 8.55
C GLY A 12 10.16 6.91 8.21
N TYR A 13 9.65 7.24 7.01
CA TYR A 13 9.40 8.63 6.61
C TYR A 13 8.16 9.22 7.28
N LEU A 14 7.26 8.35 7.74
CA LEU A 14 6.06 8.69 8.48
C LEU A 14 6.03 7.89 9.79
N ASP A 15 5.51 8.51 10.83
CA ASP A 15 5.25 7.84 12.10
C ASP A 15 4.04 6.91 11.96
N LEU A 16 4.20 5.66 12.40
CA LEU A 16 3.17 4.64 12.27
C LEU A 16 1.97 4.93 13.17
N GLU A 17 2.22 5.31 14.43
CA GLU A 17 1.18 5.53 15.43
C GLU A 17 0.26 6.68 15.03
N GLN A 18 0.84 7.77 14.50
CA GLN A 18 0.07 8.88 13.95
C GLN A 18 -0.84 8.41 12.81
N VAL A 19 -0.31 7.64 11.85
CA VAL A 19 -1.10 7.13 10.72
C VAL A 19 -2.24 6.22 11.20
N LEU A 20 -1.99 5.29 12.13
CA LEU A 20 -3.02 4.42 12.68
C LEU A 20 -4.13 5.21 13.38
N THR A 21 -3.74 6.22 14.16
CA THR A 21 -4.68 7.12 14.86
C THR A 21 -5.56 7.87 13.87
N ASP A 22 -4.98 8.47 12.83
CA ASP A 22 -5.73 9.22 11.82
C ASP A 22 -6.69 8.32 11.02
N LEU A 23 -6.25 7.10 10.70
CA LEU A 23 -7.11 6.11 10.02
C LEU A 23 -8.29 5.71 10.90
N GLN A 24 -8.11 5.54 12.21
CA GLN A 24 -9.21 5.21 13.13
C GLN A 24 -10.16 6.39 13.35
N ALA A 25 -9.64 7.62 13.36
CA ALA A 25 -10.42 8.84 13.56
C ALA A 25 -11.19 9.32 12.32
N ARG A 26 -11.04 8.63 11.18
CA ARG A 26 -11.71 9.00 9.92
C ARG A 26 -13.24 9.04 10.06
N PRO A 27 -13.95 9.89 9.29
CA PRO A 27 -15.41 9.88 9.26
C PRO A 27 -16.00 8.48 8.95
N PRO A 28 -17.14 8.09 9.55
CA PRO A 28 -17.65 6.71 9.48
C PRO A 28 -17.88 6.17 8.06
N MET A 29 -18.20 7.03 7.10
CA MET A 29 -18.48 6.65 5.71
C MET A 29 -17.28 6.87 4.78
N GLN A 30 -16.11 7.23 5.31
CA GLN A 30 -14.91 7.41 4.51
C GLN A 30 -14.17 6.08 4.35
N HIS A 31 -14.06 5.62 3.11
CA HIS A 31 -13.23 4.48 2.74
C HIS A 31 -11.80 4.93 2.45
N VAL A 32 -10.82 4.17 2.94
CA VAL A 32 -9.39 4.38 2.68
C VAL A 32 -8.83 3.17 1.96
N LEU A 33 -8.11 3.42 0.88
CA LEU A 33 -7.33 2.41 0.16
C LEU A 33 -5.87 2.73 0.34
N VAL A 34 -5.09 1.75 0.77
CA VAL A 34 -3.64 1.83 0.98
C VAL A 34 -2.97 0.85 0.03
N THR A 35 -1.91 1.29 -0.65
CA THR A 35 -1.13 0.44 -1.57
C THR A 35 0.36 0.45 -1.20
N GLY A 36 1.12 -0.38 -1.92
CA GLY A 36 2.56 -0.51 -1.79
C GLY A 36 2.99 -1.81 -1.10
N ARG A 37 4.26 -2.15 -1.25
CA ARG A 37 4.81 -3.42 -0.74
C ARG A 37 5.21 -3.32 0.73
N GLY A 38 5.12 -4.44 1.44
CA GLY A 38 5.62 -4.55 2.82
C GLY A 38 4.78 -3.76 3.81
N ALA A 39 3.45 -3.92 3.74
CA ALA A 39 2.54 -3.41 4.77
C ALA A 39 3.00 -3.91 6.16
N LYS A 40 3.00 -3.01 7.14
CA LYS A 40 3.33 -3.36 8.52
C LYS A 40 2.18 -4.18 9.15
N PRO A 41 2.45 -5.13 10.05
CA PRO A 41 1.41 -5.96 10.67
C PRO A 41 0.27 -5.15 11.28
N GLU A 42 0.59 -4.03 11.94
CA GLU A 42 -0.39 -3.17 12.60
C GLU A 42 -1.40 -2.54 11.61
N LEU A 43 -0.95 -2.25 10.38
CA LEU A 43 -1.84 -1.77 9.30
C LEU A 43 -2.71 -2.90 8.75
N ILE A 44 -2.18 -4.12 8.66
CA ILE A 44 -2.93 -5.30 8.22
C ILE A 44 -4.02 -5.61 9.24
N ASP A 45 -3.69 -5.59 10.53
CA ASP A 45 -4.62 -5.86 11.63
C ASP A 45 -5.74 -4.82 11.71
N LEU A 46 -5.45 -3.55 11.38
CA LEU A 46 -6.44 -2.48 11.34
C LEU A 46 -7.38 -2.58 10.12
N ALA A 47 -6.97 -3.22 9.04
CA ALA A 47 -7.69 -3.20 7.77
C ALA A 47 -8.89 -4.16 7.76
N ASP A 48 -10.04 -3.68 7.29
CA ASP A 48 -11.23 -4.52 7.07
C ASP A 48 -11.03 -5.53 5.91
N THR A 49 -10.13 -5.23 4.97
CA THR A 49 -9.85 -6.07 3.80
C THR A 49 -8.41 -5.92 3.38
N VAL A 50 -7.73 -7.06 3.20
CA VAL A 50 -6.35 -7.13 2.74
C VAL A 50 -6.26 -8.07 1.55
N SER A 51 -5.68 -7.57 0.46
CA SER A 51 -5.38 -8.34 -0.75
C SER A 51 -3.88 -8.31 -1.00
N GLU A 52 -3.26 -9.49 -1.11
CA GLU A 52 -1.85 -9.63 -1.45
C GLU A 52 -1.69 -9.96 -2.93
N ILE A 53 -0.90 -9.15 -3.64
CA ILE A 53 -0.60 -9.38 -5.06
C ILE A 53 0.75 -10.10 -5.18
N GLY A 54 0.69 -11.42 -5.33
CA GLY A 54 1.86 -12.24 -5.63
C GLY A 54 2.32 -12.11 -7.08
N VAL A 55 3.64 -12.04 -7.31
CA VAL A 55 4.22 -11.94 -8.66
C VAL A 55 4.45 -13.33 -9.24
N VAL A 56 3.39 -13.93 -9.81
CA VAL A 56 3.48 -15.26 -10.46
C VAL A 56 4.32 -15.20 -11.74
N LYS A 57 4.15 -14.14 -12.55
CA LYS A 57 4.94 -13.81 -13.74
C LYS A 57 4.95 -12.30 -13.94
N HIS A 58 6.04 -11.75 -14.47
CA HIS A 58 6.14 -10.33 -14.79
C HIS A 58 6.85 -10.10 -16.13
N ALA A 59 6.34 -9.21 -16.98
CA ALA A 59 6.88 -8.94 -18.32
C ALA A 59 8.36 -8.50 -18.29
N PHE A 60 8.71 -7.68 -17.28
CA PHE A 60 10.09 -7.29 -16.99
C PHE A 60 11.08 -8.47 -16.87
N GLN A 61 10.66 -9.60 -16.30
CA GLN A 61 11.52 -10.80 -16.18
C GLN A 61 11.85 -11.42 -17.54
N SER A 62 11.03 -11.16 -18.56
CA SER A 62 11.25 -11.56 -19.95
C SER A 62 11.92 -10.46 -20.79
N GLY A 63 12.46 -9.41 -20.16
CA GLY A 63 13.18 -8.32 -20.82
C GLY A 63 12.29 -7.24 -21.46
N ILE A 64 10.96 -7.31 -21.29
CA ILE A 64 10.04 -6.28 -21.77
C ILE A 64 10.15 -5.08 -20.82
N ARG A 65 10.54 -3.93 -21.36
CA ARG A 65 10.66 -2.68 -20.59
C ARG A 65 9.28 -2.06 -20.34
N ALA A 66 9.23 -1.15 -19.38
CA ALA A 66 8.06 -0.33 -19.09
C ALA A 66 7.53 0.35 -20.36
N GLN A 67 6.21 0.29 -20.55
CA GLN A 67 5.51 0.88 -21.68
C GLN A 67 4.51 1.90 -21.16
N LYS A 68 4.51 3.09 -21.76
CA LYS A 68 3.57 4.16 -21.40
C LYS A 68 2.13 3.67 -21.52
N GLY A 69 1.35 3.85 -20.46
CA GLY A 69 -0.05 3.40 -20.39
C GLY A 69 -0.23 1.98 -19.86
N ILE A 70 0.86 1.25 -19.60
CA ILE A 70 0.85 -0.05 -18.91
C ILE A 70 1.56 0.07 -17.57
N GLU A 71 2.78 0.59 -17.58
CA GLU A 71 3.58 0.88 -16.39
C GLU A 71 3.86 2.40 -16.34
N LEU A 72 3.89 2.94 -15.11
CA LEU A 72 4.23 4.34 -14.83
C LEU A 72 5.74 4.54 -14.65
#